data_AF-A0A4Q6AQK4-F1
#
_entry.id   AF-A0A4Q6AQK4-F1
#
_cell.length_a   1.000
_cell.length_b   1.000
_cell.length_c   1.000
_cell.angle_alpha   90.00
_cell.angle_beta   90.00
_cell.angle_gamma   90.00
#
_symmetry.space_group_name_H-M   'P 1'
#
loop_
_entity.id
_entity.type
_entity.pdbx_description
1 polymer ?
#
loop_
_entity_poly.entity_id
_entity_poly.type
_entity_poly.pdbx_seq_one_letter_code
_entity_poly.pdbx_strand_id
1 'polypeptide(L)'
;MRKHFICLFALLLLFGKSSFAQEIGMVGSNGPVITYSNPSLILSQWNEFLSTYAAIDANHTTLGILSDGEGHYALVGSGGGYKSSIMLDYNASTGRLSVGVSKTVCTTKDCSENDGCEAKWSGGCTKCDGDCTKTTSNVAIFNL
;
A
#
# COMPACT_ATOMS: atom_id res chain seq x y z
N MET A 1 -1.49 4.45 58.47
CA MET A 1 -2.43 3.51 57.82
C MET A 1 -2.76 4.03 56.41
N ARG A 2 -2.53 3.18 55.39
CA ARG A 2 -2.98 3.17 53.97
C ARG A 2 -3.57 4.48 53.39
N LYS A 3 -2.82 5.28 52.59
CA LYS A 3 -2.65 5.18 51.12
C LYS A 3 -3.94 4.79 50.36
N HIS A 4 -4.65 5.77 49.80
CA HIS A 4 -5.59 5.59 48.68
C HIS A 4 -5.13 6.49 47.54
N PHE A 5 -4.14 5.99 46.79
CA PHE A 5 -3.81 6.49 45.45
C PHE A 5 -4.76 5.72 44.53
N ILE A 6 -5.91 6.31 44.21
CA ILE A 6 -6.86 5.72 43.27
C ILE A 6 -6.22 5.84 41.89
N CYS A 7 -5.83 4.68 41.36
CA CYS A 7 -5.21 4.47 40.07
C CYS A 7 -5.95 5.23 38.95
N LEU A 8 -5.29 6.28 38.48
CA LEU A 8 -5.54 6.98 37.22
C LEU A 8 -5.04 6.13 36.03
N PHE A 9 -5.31 4.82 36.06
CA PHE A 9 -4.57 3.82 35.28
C PHE A 9 -5.48 2.70 34.76
N ALA A 10 -6.60 3.04 34.09
CA ALA A 10 -7.41 2.03 33.40
C ALA A 10 -8.33 2.60 32.30
N LEU A 11 -7.99 3.74 31.68
CA LEU A 11 -8.70 4.23 30.49
C LEU A 11 -7.74 4.42 29.30
N LEU A 12 -6.80 3.49 29.16
CA LEU A 12 -5.81 3.43 28.07
C LEU A 12 -5.83 2.06 27.36
N LEU A 13 -6.91 1.31 27.54
CA LEU A 13 -7.27 0.11 26.79
C LEU A 13 -8.63 0.48 26.17
N LEU A 14 -8.73 0.91 24.92
CA LEU A 14 -8.66 0.05 23.74
C LEU A 14 -8.69 0.95 22.49
N PHE A 15 -7.59 1.63 22.15
CA PHE A 15 -7.34 1.88 20.73
C PHE A 15 -6.72 0.61 20.17
N GLY A 16 -7.53 -0.45 20.09
CA GLY A 16 -7.22 -1.56 19.22
C GLY A 16 -7.12 -0.97 17.82
N LYS A 17 -5.90 -0.80 17.31
CA LYS A 17 -5.65 -0.55 15.91
C LYS A 17 -6.13 -1.80 15.19
N SER A 18 -7.41 -1.84 14.90
CA SER A 18 -8.00 -2.93 14.17
C SER A 18 -7.44 -2.85 12.77
N SER A 19 -6.56 -3.79 12.42
CA SER A 19 -5.99 -3.95 11.09
C SER A 19 -7.09 -4.41 10.12
N PHE A 20 -8.01 -3.52 9.79
CA PHE A 20 -9.04 -3.76 8.79
C PHE A 20 -8.49 -3.44 7.40
N ALA A 21 -8.93 -4.18 6.39
CA ALA A 21 -8.63 -3.86 5.00
C ALA A 21 -9.09 -2.42 4.72
N GLN A 22 -8.18 -1.59 4.22
CA GLN A 22 -8.45 -0.18 3.99
C GLN A 22 -8.98 0.01 2.58
N GLU A 23 -10.18 0.56 2.44
CA GLU A 23 -10.73 0.91 1.13
C GLU A 23 -9.94 2.08 0.52
N ILE A 24 -9.50 1.90 -0.73
CA ILE A 24 -8.72 2.88 -1.48
C ILE A 24 -9.47 3.38 -2.72
N GLY A 25 -10.31 2.52 -3.30
CA GLY A 25 -10.93 2.81 -4.58
C GLY A 25 -12.15 1.96 -4.89
N MET A 26 -12.64 2.14 -6.10
CA MET A 26 -13.75 1.37 -6.66
C MET A 26 -13.53 1.16 -8.16
N VAL A 27 -14.14 0.11 -8.71
CA VAL A 27 -14.25 -0.11 -10.15
C VAL A 27 -15.53 0.56 -10.64
N GLY A 28 -15.39 1.71 -11.31
CA GLY A 28 -16.49 2.43 -11.92
C GLY A 28 -16.76 1.98 -13.36
N SER A 29 -17.76 2.58 -14.00
CA SER A 29 -18.11 2.30 -15.41
C SER A 29 -16.98 2.61 -16.41
N ASN A 30 -16.05 3.49 -16.02
CA ASN A 30 -14.92 3.94 -16.84
C ASN A 30 -13.58 3.32 -16.38
N GLY A 31 -13.61 2.30 -15.52
CA GLY A 31 -12.42 1.66 -14.96
C GLY A 31 -12.19 1.97 -13.47
N PRO A 32 -11.06 1.50 -12.91
CA PRO A 32 -10.75 1.69 -11.50
C PRO A 32 -10.45 3.16 -11.19
N VAL A 33 -10.96 3.64 -10.05
CA VAL A 33 -10.78 5.00 -9.57
C VAL A 33 -10.43 4.99 -8.09
N ILE A 34 -9.50 5.85 -7.69
CA ILE A 34 -9.17 6.10 -6.29
C ILE A 34 -10.28 6.97 -5.70
N THR A 35 -10.98 6.44 -4.69
CA THR A 35 -12.06 7.13 -3.98
C THR A 35 -11.65 7.54 -2.57
N TYR A 36 -10.43 7.17 -2.14
CA TYR A 36 -9.88 7.57 -0.86
C TYR A 36 -9.77 9.11 -0.76
N SER A 37 -10.24 9.67 0.35
CA SER A 37 -10.38 11.12 0.52
C SER A 37 -9.06 11.87 0.62
N ASN A 38 -7.96 11.20 0.97
CA ASN A 38 -6.65 11.81 1.09
C ASN A 38 -5.54 10.98 0.42
N PRO A 39 -5.45 10.98 -0.93
CA PRO A 39 -4.43 10.23 -1.66
C PRO A 39 -2.99 10.63 -1.30
N SER A 40 -2.78 11.89 -0.90
CA SER A 40 -1.49 12.40 -0.47
C SER A 40 -1.00 11.73 0.82
N LEU A 41 -1.91 11.33 1.71
CA LEU A 41 -1.56 10.57 2.91
C LEU A 41 -1.06 9.17 2.57
N ILE A 42 -1.66 8.50 1.57
CA ILE A 42 -1.18 7.21 1.05
C ILE A 42 0.26 7.36 0.57
N LEU A 43 0.53 8.36 -0.28
CA LEU A 43 1.88 8.62 -0.80
C LEU A 43 2.88 8.94 0.30
N SER A 44 2.50 9.77 1.28
CA SER A 44 3.35 10.11 2.42
C SER A 44 3.72 8.88 3.24
N GLN A 45 2.75 8.04 3.59
CA GLN A 45 2.99 6.81 4.37
C GLN A 45 3.82 5.80 3.57
N TRP A 46 3.59 5.69 2.27
CA TRP A 46 4.38 4.81 1.41
C TRP A 46 5.84 5.27 1.32
N ASN A 47 6.09 6.56 1.12
CA ASN A 47 7.44 7.12 1.09
C ASN A 47 8.16 6.97 2.45
N GLU A 48 7.47 7.23 3.56
CA GLU A 48 8.01 7.03 4.92
C GLU A 48 8.38 5.56 5.15
N PHE A 49 7.53 4.64 4.70
CA PHE A 49 7.80 3.21 4.81
C PHE A 49 9.07 2.82 4.04
N LEU A 50 9.17 3.22 2.77
CA LEU A 50 10.32 2.88 1.91
C LEU A 50 11.63 3.48 2.45
N SER A 51 11.58 4.72 2.94
CA SER A 51 12.74 5.36 3.56
C SER A 51 13.16 4.61 4.83
N THR A 52 12.20 4.29 5.71
CA THR A 52 12.47 3.68 7.02
C THR A 52 12.96 2.24 6.93
N TYR A 53 12.30 1.41 6.12
CA TYR A 53 12.50 -0.04 6.16
C TYR A 53 13.32 -0.58 4.98
N ALA A 54 13.43 0.19 3.90
CA ALA A 54 14.18 -0.20 2.71
C ALA A 54 15.36 0.75 2.38
N ALA A 55 15.52 1.85 3.11
CA ALA A 55 16.48 2.91 2.80
C ALA A 55 16.35 3.45 1.36
N ILE A 56 15.11 3.49 0.85
CA ILE A 56 14.77 4.01 -0.48
C ILE A 56 14.04 5.34 -0.33
N ASP A 57 14.63 6.40 -0.88
CA ASP A 57 13.94 7.69 -1.06
C ASP A 57 13.18 7.68 -2.40
N ALA A 58 12.03 7.03 -2.40
CA ALA A 58 11.24 6.83 -3.62
C ALA A 58 10.58 8.11 -4.11
N ASN A 59 10.30 9.06 -3.20
CA ASN A 59 9.62 10.32 -3.50
C ASN A 59 8.44 10.17 -4.47
N HIS A 60 7.54 9.22 -4.20
CA HIS A 60 6.33 9.03 -4.99
C HIS A 60 5.45 10.27 -4.90
N THR A 61 5.05 10.78 -6.07
CA THR A 61 4.21 11.99 -6.22
C THR A 61 2.89 11.70 -6.91
N THR A 62 2.76 10.55 -7.58
CA THR A 62 1.56 10.14 -8.29
C THR A 62 1.08 8.79 -7.79
N LEU A 63 -0.25 8.64 -7.71
CA LEU A 63 -0.92 7.41 -7.29
C LEU A 63 -1.94 7.01 -8.36
N GLY A 64 -2.02 5.73 -8.68
CA GLY A 64 -2.95 5.19 -9.66
C GLY A 64 -3.37 3.76 -9.33
N ILE A 65 -4.34 3.24 -10.07
CA ILE A 65 -4.73 1.83 -10.01
C ILE A 65 -4.54 1.24 -11.40
N LEU A 66 -3.79 0.14 -11.47
CA LEU A 66 -3.69 -0.68 -12.67
C LEU A 66 -4.65 -1.85 -12.59
N SER A 67 -5.16 -2.25 -13.75
CA SER A 67 -5.92 -3.48 -13.93
C SER A 67 -5.26 -4.30 -15.03
N ASP A 68 -5.20 -5.61 -14.85
CA ASP A 68 -4.73 -6.54 -15.88
C ASP A 68 -5.85 -7.00 -16.84
N GLY A 69 -7.09 -6.52 -16.64
CA GLY A 69 -8.25 -6.93 -17.45
C GLY A 69 -8.84 -8.29 -17.07
N GLU A 70 -8.22 -9.05 -16.17
CA GLU A 70 -8.69 -10.35 -15.67
C GLU A 70 -9.39 -10.23 -14.30
N GLY A 71 -9.64 -9.00 -13.86
CA GLY A 71 -10.28 -8.70 -12.57
C GLY A 71 -9.29 -8.58 -11.42
N HIS A 72 -8.00 -8.47 -11.70
CA HIS A 72 -6.99 -8.13 -10.71
C HIS A 72 -6.62 -6.64 -10.79
N TYR A 73 -6.28 -6.09 -9.63
CA TYR A 73 -6.02 -4.67 -9.46
C TYR A 73 -4.81 -4.45 -8.57
N ALA A 74 -3.99 -3.46 -8.92
CA ALA A 74 -2.84 -3.04 -8.12
C ALA A 74 -2.88 -1.53 -7.89
N LEU A 75 -2.64 -1.11 -6.65
CA LEU A 75 -2.34 0.28 -6.36
C LEU A 75 -0.88 0.55 -6.75
N VAL A 76 -0.63 1.63 -7.47
CA VAL A 76 0.69 1.99 -7.97
C VAL A 76 1.05 3.40 -7.54
N GLY A 77 2.21 3.54 -6.92
CA GLY A 77 2.85 4.82 -6.63
C GLY A 77 4.04 5.03 -7.55
N SER A 78 4.23 6.24 -8.07
CA SER A 78 5.40 6.59 -8.88
C SER A 78 5.90 8.00 -8.61
N GLY A 79 7.19 8.21 -8.81
CA GLY A 79 7.90 9.47 -8.57
C GLY A 79 9.37 9.22 -8.25
N GLY A 80 10.20 10.27 -8.25
CA GLY A 80 11.61 10.16 -7.84
C GLY A 80 12.48 9.17 -8.63
N GLY A 81 12.02 8.68 -9.78
CA GLY A 81 12.67 7.59 -10.50
C GLY A 81 12.38 6.21 -9.91
N TYR A 82 11.25 6.03 -9.22
CA TYR A 82 10.79 4.77 -8.64
C TYR A 82 9.32 4.53 -8.93
N LYS A 83 8.98 3.25 -9.09
CA LYS A 83 7.61 2.74 -9.17
C LYS A 83 7.42 1.69 -8.08
N SER A 84 6.33 1.81 -7.33
CA SER A 84 5.92 0.84 -6.32
C SER A 84 4.53 0.31 -6.62
N SER A 85 4.29 -0.96 -6.31
CA SER A 85 2.98 -1.59 -6.50
C SER A 85 2.62 -2.53 -5.35
N ILE A 86 1.32 -2.64 -5.09
CA ILE A 86 0.71 -3.52 -4.09
C ILE A 86 -0.65 -3.99 -4.59
N MET A 87 -0.92 -5.30 -4.48
CA MET A 87 -2.20 -5.85 -4.92
C MET A 87 -3.37 -5.38 -4.04
N LEU A 88 -4.49 -5.06 -4.69
CA LEU A 88 -5.75 -4.71 -4.06
C LEU A 88 -6.67 -5.92 -4.01
N ASP A 89 -7.43 -6.03 -2.92
CA ASP A 89 -8.56 -6.94 -2.81
C ASP A 89 -9.77 -6.32 -3.49
N TYR A 90 -10.42 -7.08 -4.38
CA TYR A 90 -11.61 -6.65 -5.11
C TYR A 90 -12.86 -7.35 -4.57
N ASN A 91 -13.86 -6.57 -4.18
CA ASN A 91 -15.17 -7.07 -3.78
C ASN A 91 -16.16 -6.94 -4.94
N ALA A 92 -16.38 -8.04 -5.65
CA ALA A 92 -17.26 -8.06 -6.83
C ALA A 92 -18.71 -7.63 -6.56
N SER A 93 -19.24 -7.87 -5.35
CA SER A 93 -20.60 -7.50 -4.97
C SER A 93 -20.79 -5.98 -4.80
N THR A 94 -19.72 -5.25 -4.49
CA THR A 94 -19.77 -3.81 -4.19
C THR A 94 -18.94 -2.95 -5.15
N GLY A 95 -18.08 -3.58 -5.95
CA GLY A 95 -17.11 -2.90 -6.80
C GLY A 95 -15.93 -2.29 -6.05
N ARG A 96 -15.79 -2.51 -4.73
CA ARG A 96 -14.78 -1.85 -3.89
C ARG A 96 -13.41 -2.49 -4.00
N LEU A 97 -12.39 -1.65 -3.92
CA LEU A 97 -10.97 -2.00 -3.92
C LEU A 97 -10.35 -1.59 -2.58
N SER A 98 -9.72 -2.54 -1.91
CA SER A 98 -9.09 -2.31 -0.61
C SER A 98 -7.68 -2.86 -0.55
N VAL A 99 -6.83 -2.25 0.26
CA VAL A 99 -5.53 -2.83 0.61
C VAL A 99 -5.75 -3.72 1.82
N GLY A 100 -5.60 -5.03 1.61
CA GLY A 100 -5.58 -6.01 2.69
C GLY A 100 -4.34 -5.88 3.57
N VAL A 101 -4.40 -6.51 4.74
CA VAL A 101 -3.25 -6.64 5.64
C VAL A 101 -2.21 -7.60 5.03
N SER A 102 -0.92 -7.31 5.24
CA SER A 102 0.20 -8.20 4.87
C SER A 102 0.33 -8.51 3.37
N LYS A 103 0.11 -7.52 2.50
CA LYS A 103 0.40 -7.67 1.07
C LYS A 103 1.88 -7.42 0.80
N THR A 104 2.40 -8.10 -0.22
CA THR A 104 3.74 -7.85 -0.72
C THR A 104 3.75 -6.57 -1.53
N VAL A 105 4.69 -5.68 -1.19
CA VAL A 105 4.98 -4.44 -1.90
C VAL A 105 6.21 -4.66 -2.74
N CYS A 106 6.12 -4.25 -4.00
CA CYS A 106 7.19 -4.35 -4.97
C CYS A 106 7.59 -2.95 -5.36
N THR A 107 8.82 -2.56 -5.02
CA THR A 107 9.39 -1.26 -5.41
C THR A 107 10.56 -1.49 -6.34
N THR A 108 10.55 -0.74 -7.44
CA THR A 108 11.53 -0.81 -8.51
C THR A 108 12.02 0.59 -8.83
N LYS A 109 13.33 0.75 -9.02
CA LYS A 109 13.88 1.98 -9.61
C LYS A 109 13.59 1.98 -11.10
N ASP A 110 13.16 3.12 -11.65
CA ASP A 110 12.95 3.32 -13.09
C ASP A 110 14.11 2.70 -13.85
N CYS A 111 13.75 1.78 -14.73
CA CYS A 111 14.67 0.95 -15.47
C CYS A 111 14.24 0.89 -16.93
N SER A 112 15.10 0.30 -17.76
CA SER A 112 14.87 0.21 -19.21
C SER A 112 13.65 -0.62 -19.61
N GLU A 113 13.05 -1.37 -18.69
CA GLU A 113 11.79 -2.09 -18.89
C GLU A 113 10.58 -1.20 -18.58
N ASN A 114 9.59 -1.22 -19.48
CA ASN A 114 8.42 -0.33 -19.41
C ASN A 114 7.59 -0.49 -18.12
N ASP A 115 7.56 -1.68 -17.52
CA ASP A 115 6.66 -1.98 -16.41
C ASP A 115 7.38 -2.13 -15.06
N GLY A 116 8.71 -2.29 -15.06
CA GLY A 116 9.50 -2.58 -13.87
C GLY A 116 9.05 -3.87 -13.16
N CYS A 117 9.22 -3.93 -11.83
CA CYS A 117 8.84 -5.10 -11.04
C CYS A 117 7.57 -4.82 -10.25
N GLU A 118 6.51 -5.53 -10.60
CA GLU A 118 5.15 -5.32 -10.14
C GLU A 118 4.70 -6.42 -9.17
N ALA A 119 3.75 -6.11 -8.29
CA ALA A 119 3.15 -7.10 -7.41
C ALA A 119 2.33 -8.13 -8.20
N LYS A 120 2.46 -9.41 -7.83
CA LYS A 120 1.70 -10.51 -8.45
C LYS A 120 0.50 -10.89 -7.61
N TRP A 121 -0.61 -11.25 -8.27
CA TRP A 121 -1.77 -11.83 -7.59
C TRP A 121 -1.43 -13.14 -6.84
N SER A 122 -0.54 -13.97 -7.40
CA SER A 122 -0.04 -15.19 -6.74
C SER A 122 0.78 -14.92 -5.48
N GLY A 123 0.99 -13.65 -5.12
CA GLY A 123 1.96 -13.22 -4.12
C GLY A 123 3.35 -13.01 -4.72
N GLY A 124 4.16 -12.18 -4.06
CA GLY A 124 5.49 -11.80 -4.53
C GLY A 124 5.48 -10.71 -5.59
N CYS A 125 6.62 -10.55 -6.27
CA CYS A 125 6.80 -9.59 -7.36
C CYS A 125 7.13 -10.30 -8.68
N THR A 126 6.86 -9.64 -9.81
CA THR A 126 7.44 -10.00 -11.10
C THR A 126 8.96 -9.97 -11.03
N LYS A 127 9.57 -10.66 -11.98
CA LYS A 127 11.01 -10.67 -12.11
C LYS A 127 11.44 -9.27 -12.58
N CYS A 128 12.56 -8.81 -12.04
CA CYS A 128 13.27 -7.66 -12.56
C CYS A 128 14.35 -8.19 -13.49
N ASP A 129 14.36 -7.76 -14.74
CA ASP A 129 15.45 -8.02 -15.67
C ASP A 129 16.21 -6.71 -15.97
N GLY A 130 17.40 -6.82 -16.58
CA GLY A 130 18.21 -5.64 -16.94
C GLY A 130 18.76 -4.85 -15.73
N ASP A 131 18.55 -3.53 -15.75
CA ASP A 131 19.04 -2.56 -14.75
C ASP A 131 18.05 -2.31 -13.59
N CYS A 132 16.94 -3.03 -13.56
CA CYS A 132 15.92 -2.92 -12.52
C CYS A 132 16.43 -3.48 -11.17
N THR A 133 16.33 -2.69 -10.10
CA THR A 133 16.52 -3.18 -8.72
C THR A 133 15.18 -3.46 -8.05
N LYS A 134 15.05 -4.62 -7.37
CA LYS A 134 13.84 -4.98 -6.62
C LYS A 134 14.02 -4.78 -5.13
N THR A 135 13.03 -4.18 -4.49
CA THR A 135 12.83 -4.37 -3.05
C THR A 135 11.45 -4.94 -2.78
N THR A 136 11.42 -5.97 -1.93
CA THR A 136 10.20 -6.68 -1.56
C THR A 136 9.97 -6.44 -0.07
N SER A 137 8.80 -5.94 0.30
CA SER A 137 8.44 -5.78 1.71
C SER A 137 7.06 -6.37 1.96
N ASN A 138 6.86 -6.97 3.14
CA ASN A 138 5.56 -7.48 3.58
C ASN A 138 5.01 -6.50 4.59
N VAL A 139 3.96 -5.76 4.26
CA VAL A 139 3.55 -4.62 5.10
C VAL A 139 2.04 -4.42 5.09
N ALA A 140 1.53 -3.97 6.23
CA ALA A 140 0.45 -3.00 6.26
C ALA A 140 1.06 -1.60 6.04
N ILE A 141 1.29 -1.19 4.79
CA ILE A 141 1.89 0.13 4.47
C ILE A 141 1.04 1.26 5.06
N PHE A 142 -0.26 1.00 5.18
CA PHE A 142 -1.27 1.98 5.51
C PHE A 142 -1.74 1.79 6.95
N ASN A 143 -1.37 2.75 7.81
CA ASN A 143 -2.07 3.00 9.08
C ASN A 143 -2.96 4.22 8.85
N LEU A 144 -4.07 4.02 8.14
CA LEU A 144 -5.03 5.05 7.79
C LEU A 144 -6.20 5.07 8.77
#